data_AF-M6VD95-F1
#
_entry.id   AF-M6VD95-F1
#
_cell.length_a   1.000
_cell.length_b   1.000
_cell.length_c   1.000
_cell.angle_alpha   90.00
_cell.angle_beta   90.00
_cell.angle_gamma   90.00
#
_symmetry.space_group_name_H-M   'P 1'
#
loop_
_entity.id
_entity.type
_entity.pdbx_description
1 polymer ?
#
loop_
_entity_poly.entity_id
_entity_poly.type
_entity_poly.pdbx_seq_one_letter_code
_entity_poly.pdbx_strand_id
1 'polypeptide(L)'
;MDILLLDDGQKIESALVEGSIGTDSLLVPDVYWNRLNLQERKALRGKLPFLLRKYSKQIVSMKRLHNRAGKIKYNRDVGKMKKFSIRVHTGVWATLGVLAAAHGVSRCYLFN
;
A
#
# COMPACT_ATOMS: atom_id res chain seq x y z
N MET A 1 -1.25 35.82 -3.44
CA MET A 1 -2.26 34.95 -4.08
C MET A 1 -1.44 33.89 -4.79
N ASP A 2 -1.27 32.73 -4.17
CA ASP A 2 -0.40 31.69 -4.73
C ASP A 2 -1.20 30.92 -5.77
N ILE A 3 -0.89 31.16 -7.05
CA ILE A 3 -1.53 30.49 -8.17
C ILE A 3 -0.69 29.25 -8.47
N LEU A 4 -1.30 28.07 -8.30
CA LEU A 4 -0.76 26.83 -8.86
C LEU A 4 -0.90 26.92 -10.40
N LEU A 5 0.19 27.34 -11.06
CA LEU A 5 0.32 27.27 -12.51
C LEU A 5 0.62 25.81 -12.88
N LEU A 6 -0.42 25.09 -13.31
CA LEU A 6 -0.30 23.75 -13.86
C LEU A 6 -0.09 23.87 -15.37
N ASP A 7 1.07 23.44 -15.85
CA ASP A 7 1.37 23.29 -17.27
C ASP A 7 0.60 22.06 -17.81
N ASP A 8 -0.40 22.28 -18.65
CA ASP A 8 -1.24 21.22 -19.24
C ASP A 8 -0.48 20.35 -20.26
N GLY A 9 0.72 20.78 -20.66
CA GLY A 9 1.68 20.01 -21.44
C GLY A 9 2.45 18.98 -20.62
N GLN A 10 2.55 19.13 -19.29
CA GLN A 10 3.32 18.21 -18.45
C GLN A 10 2.52 16.95 -18.11
N LYS A 11 2.86 15.87 -18.80
CA LYS A 11 2.33 14.52 -18.53
C LYS A 11 3.40 13.66 -17.89
N ILE A 12 2.97 12.72 -17.05
CA ILE A 12 3.86 11.66 -16.57
C ILE A 12 4.15 10.75 -17.77
N GLU A 13 5.33 10.89 -18.37
CA GLU A 13 5.77 10.07 -19.51
C GLU A 13 6.32 8.71 -19.07
N SER A 14 6.66 8.56 -17.78
CA SER A 14 7.15 7.30 -17.24
C SER A 14 6.04 6.26 -17.13
N ALA A 15 6.38 5.00 -17.44
CA ALA A 15 5.47 3.89 -17.25
C ALA A 15 5.24 3.63 -15.76
N LEU A 16 3.98 3.67 -15.32
CA LEU A 16 3.61 3.32 -13.94
C LEU A 16 4.03 1.89 -13.60
N VAL A 17 3.92 0.96 -14.55
CA VAL A 17 4.41 -0.41 -14.43
C VAL A 17 5.72 -0.50 -15.20
N GLU A 18 6.83 -0.37 -14.47
CA GLU A 18 8.14 -0.71 -15.00
C GLU A 18 8.20 -2.24 -15.17
N GLY A 19 8.81 -2.72 -16.26
CA GLY A 19 8.86 -4.16 -16.58
C GLY A 19 9.61 -5.02 -15.55
N SER A 20 10.24 -4.40 -14.55
CA SER A 20 10.98 -5.05 -13.48
C SER A 20 10.10 -5.30 -12.24
N ILE A 21 10.34 -6.43 -11.57
CA ILE A 21 9.74 -6.75 -10.28
C ILE A 21 10.72 -6.32 -9.19
N GLY A 22 10.33 -5.33 -8.38
CA GLY A 22 11.10 -4.85 -7.25
C GLY A 22 10.93 -5.72 -6.00
N THR A 23 11.81 -5.52 -5.01
CA THR A 23 11.67 -6.08 -3.66
C THR A 23 11.41 -4.97 -2.66
N ASP A 24 10.25 -5.02 -2.01
CA ASP A 24 9.83 -4.10 -0.97
C ASP A 24 9.58 -4.84 0.34
N SER A 25 9.22 -4.10 1.40
CA SER A 25 8.92 -4.68 2.71
C SER A 25 7.59 -4.20 3.26
N LEU A 26 6.84 -5.11 3.86
CA LEU A 26 5.62 -4.83 4.61
C LEU A 26 5.75 -5.35 6.05
N LEU A 27 4.92 -4.78 6.93
CA LEU A 27 4.81 -5.15 8.33
C LEU A 27 3.40 -5.68 8.61
N VAL A 28 3.32 -6.90 9.16
CA VAL A 28 2.08 -7.48 9.68
C VAL A 28 2.22 -7.77 11.19
N PRO A 29 1.13 -7.80 11.97
CA PRO A 29 1.22 -8.22 13.38
C PRO A 29 1.75 -9.65 13.52
N ASP A 30 2.62 -9.89 14.51
CA ASP A 30 3.19 -11.22 14.79
C ASP A 30 2.08 -12.26 15.07
N VAL A 31 0.99 -11.84 15.71
CA VAL A 31 -0.18 -12.70 15.99
C VAL A 31 -0.78 -13.24 14.69
N TYR A 32 -0.90 -12.39 13.66
CA TYR A 32 -1.36 -12.83 12.34
C TYR A 32 -0.32 -13.74 11.68
N TRP A 33 0.95 -13.33 11.68
CA TRP A 33 2.03 -14.08 11.05
C TRP A 33 2.19 -15.51 11.62
N ASN A 34 2.06 -15.65 12.93
CA ASN A 34 2.24 -16.92 13.63
C ASN A 34 1.10 -17.91 13.37
N ARG A 35 -0.09 -17.42 13.01
CA ARG A 35 -1.22 -18.27 12.59
C ARG A 35 -1.04 -18.86 11.20
N LEU A 36 -0.24 -18.22 10.34
CA LEU A 36 -0.01 -18.68 8.98
C LEU A 36 0.98 -19.85 8.95
N ASN A 37 0.65 -20.88 8.19
CA ASN A 37 1.57 -21.97 7.85
C ASN A 37 2.60 -21.52 6.78
N LEU A 38 3.56 -22.38 6.46
CA LEU A 38 4.65 -22.04 5.52
C LEU A 38 4.13 -21.68 4.12
N GLN A 39 3.10 -22.38 3.63
CA GLN A 39 2.52 -22.13 2.30
C GLN A 39 1.77 -20.80 2.28
N GLU A 40 1.01 -20.51 3.33
CA GLU A 40 0.28 -19.24 3.45
C GLU A 40 1.23 -18.05 3.56
N ARG A 41 2.34 -18.18 4.31
CA ARG A 41 3.39 -17.16 4.38
C ARG A 41 4.04 -16.90 3.03
N LYS A 42 4.26 -17.95 2.22
CA LYS A 42 4.76 -17.81 0.84
C LYS A 42 3.73 -17.12 -0.04
N ALA A 43 2.47 -17.54 0.02
CA ALA A 43 1.38 -16.97 -0.75
C ALA A 43 1.16 -15.48 -0.42
N LEU A 44 1.28 -15.09 0.86
CA LEU A 44 1.13 -13.69 1.29
C LEU A 44 2.08 -12.75 0.53
N ARG A 45 3.30 -13.20 0.22
CA ARG A 45 4.30 -12.42 -0.53
C ARG A 45 3.93 -12.15 -1.99
N GLY A 46 2.93 -12.85 -2.53
CA GLY A 46 2.40 -12.63 -3.88
C GLY A 46 0.95 -12.15 -3.91
N LYS A 47 0.31 -11.95 -2.75
CA LYS A 47 -1.13 -11.63 -2.68
C LYS A 47 -1.45 -10.16 -3.00
N LEU A 48 -0.50 -9.24 -2.84
CA LEU A 48 -0.78 -7.80 -2.98
C LEU A 48 -1.42 -7.41 -4.33
N PRO A 49 -0.91 -7.84 -5.51
CA PRO A 49 -1.56 -7.52 -6.78
C PRO A 49 -3.01 -8.00 -6.85
N PHE A 50 -3.29 -9.21 -6.36
CA PHE A 50 -4.64 -9.78 -6.31
C PHE A 50 -5.56 -8.97 -5.38
N LEU A 51 -5.08 -8.62 -4.18
CA LEU A 51 -5.84 -7.84 -3.21
C LEU A 51 -6.19 -6.45 -3.76
N LEU A 52 -5.24 -5.75 -4.38
CA LEU A 52 -5.52 -4.45 -4.99
C LEU A 52 -6.50 -4.60 -6.15
N ARG A 53 -6.34 -5.57 -7.04
CA ARG A 53 -7.30 -5.79 -8.13
C ARG A 53 -8.72 -6.03 -7.60
N LYS A 54 -8.85 -6.77 -6.50
CA LYS A 54 -10.16 -7.09 -5.90
C LYS A 54 -10.78 -5.91 -5.15
N TYR A 55 -10.00 -5.17 -4.35
CA TYR A 55 -10.54 -4.24 -3.37
C TYR A 55 -10.30 -2.75 -3.69
N SER A 56 -9.49 -2.39 -4.70
CA SER A 56 -9.16 -0.97 -4.96
C SER A 56 -10.39 -0.10 -5.15
N LYS A 57 -11.40 -0.56 -5.89
CA LYS A 57 -12.65 0.19 -6.10
C LYS A 57 -13.38 0.48 -4.78
N GLN A 58 -13.39 -0.48 -3.87
CA GLN A 58 -14.00 -0.35 -2.55
C GLN A 58 -13.18 0.57 -1.64
N ILE A 59 -11.85 0.49 -1.69
CA ILE A 59 -10.95 1.38 -0.95
C ILE A 59 -11.19 2.81 -1.40
N VAL A 60 -11.23 3.08 -2.71
CA VAL A 60 -11.48 4.44 -3.22
C VAL A 60 -12.85 4.99 -2.79
N SER A 61 -13.89 4.16 -2.65
CA SER A 61 -15.24 4.61 -2.30
C SER A 61 -15.51 4.71 -0.80
N MET A 62 -14.64 4.16 0.08
CA MET A 62 -14.89 4.19 1.52
C MET A 62 -14.47 5.51 2.16
N LYS A 63 -15.05 5.80 3.33
CA LYS A 63 -14.59 6.93 4.15
C LYS A 63 -13.11 6.77 4.50
N ARG A 64 -12.42 7.90 4.69
CA ARG A 64 -11.02 7.89 5.10
C ARG A 64 -10.82 7.07 6.38
N LEU A 65 -9.77 6.24 6.40
CA LEU A 65 -9.41 5.43 7.56
C LEU A 65 -8.82 6.30 8.69
N HIS A 66 -8.20 7.42 8.32
CA HIS A 66 -7.75 8.45 9.24
C HIS A 66 -8.36 9.80 8.86
N ASN A 67 -9.01 10.44 9.83
CA ASN A 67 -9.69 11.72 9.64
C ASN A 67 -8.75 12.95 9.64
N ARG A 68 -7.48 12.79 10.03
CA ARG A 68 -6.50 13.89 10.05
C ARG A 68 -5.61 13.83 8.82
N ALA A 69 -5.94 14.64 7.82
CA ALA A 69 -5.25 14.66 6.53
C ALA A 69 -3.74 14.98 6.62
N GLY A 70 -3.31 15.77 7.62
CA GLY A 70 -1.91 16.15 7.81
C GLY A 70 -1.05 15.13 8.56
N LYS A 71 -1.60 13.97 8.96
CA LYS A 71 -0.85 12.95 9.71
C LYS A 71 -1.10 11.55 9.15
N ILE A 72 -0.04 10.74 9.10
CA ILE A 72 -0.14 9.33 8.71
C ILE A 72 -0.50 8.49 9.95
N LYS A 73 -1.57 7.70 9.87
CA LYS A 73 -1.89 6.67 10.86
C LYS A 73 -1.04 5.42 10.60
N TYR A 74 -0.34 4.99 11.63
CA TYR A 74 0.46 3.76 11.64
C TYR A 74 -0.26 2.70 12.47
N ASN A 75 0.15 1.44 12.32
CA ASN A 75 -0.33 0.35 13.15
C ASN A 75 0.18 0.56 14.59
N ARG A 76 -0.65 1.14 15.46
CA ARG A 76 -0.40 1.30 16.90
C ARG A 76 -1.18 0.23 17.64
N ASP A 77 -0.68 -0.16 18.82
CA ASP A 77 -1.38 -1.07 19.74
C ASP A 77 -1.65 -2.48 19.17
N VAL A 78 -0.92 -2.87 18.12
CA VAL A 78 -1.00 -4.20 17.48
C VAL A 78 0.07 -5.18 17.98
N GLY A 79 0.87 -4.77 18.97
CA GLY A 79 1.97 -5.55 19.51
C GLY A 79 3.18 -5.62 18.56
N LYS A 80 3.92 -6.74 18.63
CA LYS A 80 5.13 -6.95 17.83
C LYS A 80 4.77 -7.13 16.35
N MET A 81 5.54 -6.49 15.48
CA MET A 81 5.34 -6.54 14.03
C MET A 81 6.39 -7.44 13.36
N LYS A 82 5.94 -8.29 12.44
CA LYS A 82 6.80 -9.05 11.54
C LYS A 82 7.06 -8.28 10.26
N LYS A 83 8.33 -7.97 10.00
CA LYS A 83 8.80 -7.56 8.67
C LYS A 83 8.94 -8.77 7.75
N PHE A 84 8.41 -8.66 6.54
CA PHE A 84 8.64 -9.61 5.46
C PHE A 84 8.82 -8.89 4.12
N SER A 85 9.59 -9.51 3.23
CA SER A 85 9.82 -8.98 1.89
C SER A 85 8.72 -9.41 0.94
N ILE A 86 8.30 -8.50 0.08
CA ILE A 86 7.32 -8.72 -0.98
C ILE A 86 7.98 -8.46 -2.34
N ARG A 87 7.67 -9.28 -3.35
CA ARG A 87 8.07 -9.04 -4.73
C ARG A 87 6.89 -8.49 -5.50
N VAL A 88 7.00 -7.27 -6.00
CA VAL A 88 5.86 -6.55 -6.57
C VAL A 88 6.31 -5.62 -7.69
N HIS A 89 5.46 -5.46 -8.71
CA HIS A 89 5.67 -4.46 -9.76
C HIS A 89 5.54 -3.06 -9.19
N THR A 90 6.33 -2.12 -9.71
CA THR A 90 6.35 -0.72 -9.27
C THR A 90 4.96 -0.10 -9.29
N GLY A 91 4.15 -0.35 -10.32
CA GLY A 91 2.80 0.20 -10.42
C GLY A 91 1.83 -0.30 -9.36
N VAL A 92 1.94 -1.57 -8.96
CA VAL A 92 1.12 -2.13 -7.87
C VAL A 92 1.55 -1.53 -6.53
N TRP A 93 2.86 -1.34 -6.31
CA TRP A 93 3.39 -0.69 -5.12
C TRP A 93 3.02 0.79 -5.03
N ALA A 94 3.09 1.50 -6.15
CA ALA A 94 2.66 2.89 -6.27
C ALA A 94 1.16 3.03 -5.99
N THR A 95 0.33 2.14 -6.55
CA THR A 95 -1.12 2.12 -6.30
C THR A 95 -1.44 1.95 -4.82
N LEU A 96 -0.77 1.01 -4.12
CA LEU A 96 -0.92 0.86 -2.67
C LEU A 96 -0.54 2.17 -1.94
N GLY A 97 0.53 2.83 -2.39
CA GLY A 97 0.97 4.11 -1.84
C GLY A 97 -0.07 5.23 -1.99
N VAL A 98 -0.62 5.40 -3.19
CA VAL A 98 -1.64 6.42 -3.48
C VAL A 98 -2.90 6.18 -2.65
N LEU A 99 -3.38 4.94 -2.59
CA LEU A 99 -4.54 4.59 -1.76
C LEU A 99 -4.24 4.85 -0.28
N ALA A 100 -3.11 4.41 0.24
CA ALA A 100 -2.75 4.63 1.64
C ALA A 100 -2.70 6.13 1.99
N ALA A 101 -2.08 6.95 1.13
CA ALA A 101 -2.04 8.40 1.27
C ALA A 101 -3.43 9.03 1.22
N ALA A 102 -4.29 8.59 0.30
CA ALA A 102 -5.67 9.07 0.19
C ALA A 102 -6.47 8.82 1.49
N HIS A 103 -6.23 7.69 2.17
CA HIS A 103 -6.85 7.37 3.47
C HIS A 103 -6.11 7.93 4.69
N GLY A 104 -4.97 8.61 4.51
CA GLY A 104 -4.17 9.16 5.61
C GLY A 104 -3.47 8.09 6.46
N VAL A 105 -3.12 6.94 5.88
CA VAL A 105 -2.53 5.80 6.56
C VAL A 105 -1.24 5.32 5.90
N SER A 106 -0.43 4.53 6.59
CA SER A 106 0.76 3.92 6.00
C SER A 106 0.41 2.74 5.07
N ARG A 107 1.31 2.38 4.13
CA ARG A 107 1.13 1.19 3.27
C ARG A 107 0.88 -0.09 4.08
N CYS A 108 1.60 -0.27 5.19
CA CYS A 108 1.42 -1.41 6.08
C CYS A 108 0.09 -1.37 6.82
N TYR A 109 -0.45 -0.19 7.11
CA TYR A 109 -1.78 -0.07 7.73
C TYR A 109 -2.88 -0.44 6.75
N LEU A 110 -2.79 0.01 5.50
CA LEU A 110 -3.77 -0.34 4.48
C LEU A 110 -3.71 -1.82 4.08
N PHE A 111 -2.54 -2.45 4.17
CA PHE A 111 -2.35 -3.86 3.84
C PHE A 111 -2.91 -4.81 4.91
N ASN A 112 -2.83 -4.44 6.20
CA ASN A 112 -3.28 -5.25 7.33
C ASN A 112 -4.80 -5.20 7.49
#